data_AF-A0A350C4D0-F1
#
_entry.id   AF-A0A350C4D0-F1
#
_cell.length_a   1.000
_cell.length_b   1.000
_cell.length_c   1.000
_cell.angle_alpha   90.00
_cell.angle_beta   90.00
_cell.angle_gamma   90.00
#
_symmetry.space_group_name_H-M   'P 1'
#
loop_
_entity.id
_entity.type
_entity.pdbx_description
1 polymer ?
#
loop_
_entity_poly.entity_id
_entity_poly.type
_entity_poly.pdbx_seq_one_letter_code
_entity_poly.pdbx_strand_id
1 'polypeptide(L)'
;MRIVLNDQELERHVLSIFKHMPENQVLVDQFLERAKEAEVDAICDGDDVMIMGIMEHIEPAGIHSGDSSAMLPTYSLNDDVIDKMKEYTVKLAHALKIKGLINIQFAIKT
;
A
#
# COMPACT_ATOMS: atom_id res chain seq x y z
N MET A 1 5.48 10.06 6.94
CA MET A 1 4.33 9.27 7.42
C MET A 1 4.54 9.01 8.91
N ARG A 2 3.52 9.11 9.75
CA ARG A 2 3.62 8.88 11.19
C ARG A 2 2.31 8.35 11.74
N ILE A 3 2.38 7.30 12.57
CA ILE A 3 1.25 6.87 13.39
C ILE A 3 1.14 7.83 14.58
N VAL A 4 -0.05 8.40 14.77
CA VAL A 4 -0.37 9.31 15.88
C VAL A 4 -1.38 8.65 16.80
N LEU A 5 -1.21 8.82 18.11
CA LEU A 5 -2.02 8.12 19.11
C LEU A 5 -3.13 8.98 19.71
N ASN A 6 -3.11 10.29 19.45
CA ASN A 6 -4.05 11.26 20.01
C ASN A 6 -4.09 12.56 19.18
N ASP A 7 -5.11 13.38 19.45
CA ASP A 7 -5.36 14.65 18.75
C ASP A 7 -4.20 15.63 18.88
N GLN A 8 -3.53 15.68 20.04
CA GLN A 8 -2.39 16.59 20.25
C GLN A 8 -1.19 16.22 19.37
N GLU A 9 -0.91 14.92 19.21
CA GLU A 9 0.15 14.45 18.31
C GLU A 9 -0.18 14.73 16.85
N LEU A 10 -1.43 14.50 16.45
CA LEU A 10 -1.92 14.81 15.11
C LEU A 10 -1.74 16.29 14.79
N GLU A 11 -2.26 17.18 15.65
CA GLU A 11 -2.19 18.63 15.46
C GLU A 11 -0.74 19.09 15.34
N ARG A 12 0.13 18.70 16.27
CA ARG A 12 1.55 19.07 16.23
C ARG A 12 2.23 18.62 14.95
N HIS A 13 1.94 17.40 14.48
CA HIS A 13 2.58 16.86 13.29
C HIS A 13 2.09 17.55 12.01
N VAL A 14 0.78 17.72 11.85
CA VAL A 14 0.18 18.37 10.67
C VAL A 14 0.61 19.83 10.58
N LEU A 15 0.59 20.59 11.69
CA LEU A 15 1.07 21.97 11.71
C LEU A 15 2.56 22.07 11.38
N SER A 16 3.36 21.11 11.83
CA SER A 16 4.78 21.04 11.47
C SER A 16 4.98 20.85 9.97
N ILE A 17 4.17 20.01 9.31
CA ILE A 17 4.21 19.81 7.86
C ILE A 17 3.85 21.12 7.14
N PHE A 18 2.72 21.74 7.48
CA PHE A 18 2.27 22.98 6.80
C PHE A 18 3.20 24.16 7.03
N LYS A 19 3.92 24.21 8.16
CA LYS A 19 4.94 25.24 8.39
C LYS A 19 6.08 25.17 7.37
N HIS A 20 6.45 23.97 6.91
CA HIS A 20 7.54 23.78 5.93
C HIS A 20 7.02 23.65 4.50
N MET A 21 5.80 23.15 4.31
CA MET A 21 5.15 22.91 3.03
C MET A 21 3.68 23.36 3.10
N PRO A 22 3.40 24.67 2.95
CA PRO A 22 2.07 25.24 3.18
C PRO A 22 0.98 24.69 2.25
N GLU A 23 1.34 24.39 1.00
CA GLU A 23 0.43 23.87 -0.04
C GLU A 23 0.28 22.34 0.00
N ASN A 24 0.87 21.67 0.99
CA ASN A 24 0.82 20.23 1.06
C ASN A 24 -0.62 19.73 1.33
N GLN A 25 -0.94 18.52 0.89
CA GLN A 25 -2.17 17.84 1.24
C GLN A 25 -1.86 16.67 2.16
N VAL A 26 -2.59 16.58 3.28
CA VAL A 26 -2.39 15.51 4.26
C VAL A 26 -3.56 14.55 4.21
N LEU A 27 -3.26 13.28 3.98
CA LEU A 27 -4.21 12.19 4.19
C LEU A 27 -4.11 11.72 5.64
N VAL A 28 -5.24 11.68 6.33
CA VAL A 28 -5.37 11.06 7.65
C VAL A 28 -6.24 9.83 7.47
N ASP A 29 -5.72 8.67 7.86
CA ASP A 29 -6.40 7.40 7.70
C ASP A 29 -6.39 6.60 9.01
N GLN A 30 -7.36 5.69 9.14
CA GLN A 30 -7.44 4.81 10.29
C GLN A 30 -6.33 3.76 10.25
N PHE A 31 -5.61 3.61 11.35
CA PHE A 31 -4.57 2.60 11.46
C PHE A 31 -5.17 1.18 11.47
N LEU A 32 -4.72 0.34 10.54
CA LEU A 32 -5.15 -1.06 10.42
C LEU A 32 -4.26 -1.97 11.28
N GLU A 33 -4.54 -1.99 12.58
CA GLU A 33 -3.76 -2.77 13.53
C GLU A 33 -3.73 -4.27 13.17
N ARG A 34 -2.52 -4.86 13.17
CA ARG A 34 -2.22 -6.27 12.86
C ARG A 34 -2.71 -6.75 11.49
N ALA A 35 -2.94 -5.83 10.54
CA ALA A 35 -3.14 -6.23 9.16
C ALA A 35 -1.84 -6.80 8.59
N LYS A 36 -1.95 -7.85 7.77
CA LYS A 36 -0.84 -8.29 6.92
C LYS A 36 -0.64 -7.25 5.83
N GLU A 37 0.58 -7.08 5.38
CA GLU A 37 0.90 -6.20 4.25
C GLU A 37 1.42 -7.03 3.08
N ALA A 38 0.99 -6.66 1.88
CA ALA A 38 1.42 -7.30 0.65
C ALA A 38 1.55 -6.29 -0.47
N GLU A 39 2.42 -6.57 -1.43
CA GLU A 39 2.63 -5.72 -2.59
C GLU A 39 2.43 -6.51 -3.88
N VAL A 40 1.89 -5.85 -4.89
CA VAL A 40 1.78 -6.38 -6.25
C VAL A 40 2.58 -5.50 -7.19
N ASP A 41 3.58 -6.09 -7.83
CA ASP A 41 4.28 -5.49 -8.97
C ASP A 41 3.69 -6.01 -10.28
N ALA A 42 3.34 -5.09 -11.16
CA ALA A 42 2.74 -5.39 -12.46
C ALA A 42 3.23 -4.41 -13.54
N ILE A 43 2.99 -4.75 -14.80
CA ILE A 43 3.24 -3.88 -15.95
C ILE A 43 2.00 -3.85 -16.84
N CYS A 44 1.64 -2.67 -17.32
CA CYS A 44 0.49 -2.44 -18.20
C CYS A 44 0.96 -1.74 -19.48
N ASP A 45 0.57 -2.22 -20.66
CA ASP A 45 0.85 -1.53 -21.93
C ASP A 45 -0.27 -0.55 -22.36
N GLY A 46 -1.37 -0.56 -21.61
CA GLY A 46 -2.59 0.21 -21.84
C GLY A 46 -3.81 -0.67 -22.04
N ASP A 47 -3.61 -1.90 -22.50
CA ASP A 47 -4.66 -2.87 -22.81
C ASP A 47 -4.51 -4.14 -21.97
N ASP A 48 -3.30 -4.70 -21.89
CA ASP A 48 -3.00 -5.89 -21.09
C ASP A 48 -2.24 -5.53 -19.82
N VAL A 49 -2.56 -6.24 -18.73
CA VAL A 49 -1.90 -6.08 -17.42
C VAL A 49 -1.26 -7.41 -17.03
N MET A 50 0.06 -7.41 -16.90
CA MET A 50 0.83 -8.58 -16.46
C MET A 50 1.27 -8.41 -15.02
N ILE A 51 0.85 -9.33 -14.16
CA ILE A 51 1.34 -9.43 -12.77
C ILE A 51 2.72 -10.08 -12.79
N MET A 52 3.73 -9.36 -12.30
CA MET A 52 5.12 -9.83 -12.26
C MET A 52 5.43 -10.55 -10.96
N GLY A 53 4.88 -10.07 -9.85
CA GLY A 53 5.16 -10.61 -8.52
C GLY A 53 4.15 -10.15 -7.50
N ILE A 54 3.86 -11.02 -6.54
CA ILE A 54 3.08 -10.71 -5.35
C ILE A 54 3.93 -11.07 -4.15
N MET A 55 4.25 -10.06 -3.34
CA MET A 55 5.10 -10.15 -2.18
C MET A 55 4.27 -10.05 -0.91
N GLU A 56 4.61 -10.81 0.11
CA GLU A 56 4.03 -10.69 1.45
C GLU A 56 5.10 -10.21 2.43
N HIS A 57 4.80 -9.17 3.20
CA HIS A 57 5.71 -8.67 4.23
C HIS A 57 5.71 -9.60 5.44
N ILE A 58 6.88 -9.75 6.06
CA ILE A 58 7.04 -10.49 7.32
C ILE A 58 6.51 -9.63 8.48
N GLU A 59 6.82 -8.34 8.46
CA GLU A 59 6.31 -7.35 9.38
C GLU A 59 4.85 -6.97 9.05
N PRO A 60 4.00 -6.71 10.07
CA PRO A 60 2.63 -6.26 9.85
C PRO A 60 2.60 -4.80 9.37
N ALA A 61 1.45 -4.39 8.82
CA ALA A 61 1.20 -3.03 8.39
C ALA A 61 1.50 -2.01 9.53
N GLY A 62 2.23 -0.95 9.19
CA GLY A 62 2.67 0.08 10.11
C GLY A 62 4.19 0.20 10.24
N ILE A 63 4.94 -0.80 9.76
CA ILE A 63 6.37 -0.67 9.45
C ILE A 63 6.49 -0.34 7.97
N HIS A 64 7.35 0.61 7.62
CA HIS A 64 7.50 1.05 6.23
C HIS A 64 8.03 -0.10 5.38
N SER A 65 7.47 -0.33 4.18
CA SER A 65 7.83 -1.47 3.33
C SER A 65 9.33 -1.57 3.04
N GLY A 66 10.00 -0.44 2.82
CA GLY A 66 11.47 -0.39 2.64
C GLY A 66 12.31 -0.79 3.86
N ASP A 67 11.70 -0.85 5.05
CA ASP A 67 12.32 -1.32 6.29
C ASP A 67 11.85 -2.75 6.66
N SER A 68 10.90 -3.31 5.90
CA SER A 68 10.34 -4.65 6.10
C SER A 68 11.07 -5.70 5.27
N SER A 69 11.12 -6.92 5.78
CA SER A 69 11.48 -8.10 4.98
C SER A 69 10.23 -8.60 4.24
N ALA A 70 10.41 -9.10 3.01
CA ALA A 70 9.31 -9.62 2.21
C ALA A 70 9.66 -10.96 1.55
N MET A 71 8.64 -11.78 1.32
CA MET A 71 8.74 -13.08 0.63
C MET A 71 8.01 -13.03 -0.70
N LEU A 72 8.65 -13.59 -1.73
CA LEU A 72 8.08 -13.82 -3.06
C LEU A 72 8.30 -15.29 -3.45
N PRO A 73 7.24 -16.10 -3.66
CA PRO A 73 5.83 -15.74 -3.51
C PRO A 73 5.41 -15.58 -2.04
N THR A 74 4.17 -15.14 -1.84
CA THR A 74 3.51 -15.02 -0.53
C THR A 74 3.58 -16.34 0.25
N TYR A 75 3.76 -16.29 1.57
CA TYR A 75 3.98 -17.48 2.41
C TYR A 75 2.74 -17.89 3.20
N SER A 76 1.79 -16.99 3.43
CA SER A 76 0.61 -17.25 4.27
C SER A 76 -0.70 -16.59 3.81
N LEU A 77 -0.71 -15.94 2.64
CA LEU A 77 -1.95 -15.45 2.03
C LEU A 77 -2.72 -16.58 1.34
N ASN A 78 -4.05 -16.56 1.49
CA ASN A 78 -4.94 -17.50 0.82
C ASN A 78 -5.09 -17.13 -0.67
N ASP A 79 -5.34 -18.13 -1.51
CA ASP A 79 -5.53 -17.95 -2.95
C ASP A 79 -6.64 -16.93 -3.29
N ASP A 80 -7.76 -16.94 -2.56
CA ASP A 80 -8.85 -15.97 -2.74
C ASP A 80 -8.40 -14.52 -2.52
N VAL A 81 -7.51 -14.28 -1.56
CA VAL A 81 -6.95 -12.95 -1.29
C VAL A 81 -6.02 -12.55 -2.41
N ILE A 82 -5.18 -13.48 -2.86
CA ILE A 82 -4.24 -13.29 -3.97
C ILE A 82 -4.99 -12.94 -5.26
N ASP A 83 -6.05 -13.68 -5.60
CA ASP A 83 -6.84 -13.45 -6.80
C ASP A 83 -7.60 -12.12 -6.74
N LYS A 84 -8.08 -11.72 -5.55
CA LYS A 84 -8.69 -10.41 -5.35
C LYS A 84 -7.68 -9.27 -5.52
N MET A 85 -6.44 -9.43 -5.06
CA MET A 85 -5.38 -8.44 -5.31
C MET A 85 -5.09 -8.31 -6.81
N LYS A 86 -4.98 -9.43 -7.55
CA LYS A 86 -4.79 -9.39 -9.02
C LYS A 86 -5.96 -8.68 -9.71
N GLU A 87 -7.20 -9.00 -9.34
CA GLU A 87 -8.40 -8.35 -9.88
C GLU A 87 -8.36 -6.84 -9.65
N TYR A 88 -8.00 -6.41 -8.44
CA TYR A 88 -7.89 -4.99 -8.10
C TYR A 88 -6.75 -4.30 -8.85
N THR A 89 -5.61 -4.96 -9.05
CA THR A 89 -4.50 -4.43 -9.85
C THR A 89 -4.93 -4.15 -11.28
N VAL A 90 -5.64 -5.08 -11.93
CA VAL A 90 -6.16 -4.88 -13.29
C VAL A 90 -7.18 -3.73 -13.33
N LYS A 91 -8.12 -3.69 -12.39
CA LYS A 91 -9.12 -2.62 -12.30
C LYS A 91 -8.48 -1.25 -12.12
N LEU A 92 -7.48 -1.13 -11.24
CA LEU A 92 -6.76 0.11 -10.98
C LEU A 92 -5.92 0.54 -12.19
N ALA A 93 -5.24 -0.39 -12.85
CA ALA A 93 -4.45 -0.12 -14.04
C ALA A 93 -5.30 0.55 -15.13
N HIS A 94 -6.48 0.00 -15.43
CA HIS A 94 -7.38 0.57 -16.43
C HIS A 94 -8.06 1.87 -15.96
N ALA A 95 -8.55 1.92 -14.72
CA ALA A 95 -9.22 3.11 -14.19
C ALA A 95 -8.29 4.33 -14.17
N LEU A 96 -7.00 4.12 -13.88
CA LEU A 96 -5.96 5.15 -13.86
C LEU A 96 -5.26 5.32 -15.22
N LYS A 97 -5.64 4.55 -16.24
CA LYS A 97 -5.08 4.59 -17.61
C LYS A 97 -3.57 4.44 -17.63
N ILE A 98 -3.03 3.51 -16.83
CA ILE A 98 -1.59 3.33 -16.67
C ILE A 98 -0.99 2.72 -17.95
N LYS A 99 0.20 3.20 -18.32
CA LYS A 99 1.11 2.56 -19.28
C LYS A 99 2.52 2.55 -18.69
N GLY A 100 3.00 1.37 -18.29
CA GLY A 100 4.26 1.17 -17.60
C GLY A 100 4.12 0.31 -16.35
N LEU A 101 5.08 0.46 -15.44
CA LEU A 101 5.17 -0.28 -14.19
C LEU A 101 4.12 0.19 -13.18
N ILE A 102 3.65 -0.76 -12.38
CA ILE A 102 2.65 -0.59 -11.34
C ILE A 102 3.19 -1.27 -10.08
N ASN A 103 3.16 -0.55 -8.96
CA ASN A 103 3.34 -1.10 -7.63
C ASN A 103 2.10 -0.72 -6.81
N ILE A 104 1.45 -1.69 -6.19
CA ILE A 104 0.27 -1.47 -5.34
C ILE A 104 0.49 -2.18 -4.01
N GLN A 105 0.32 -1.43 -2.93
CA GLN A 105 0.39 -1.94 -1.56
C GLN A 105 -1.03 -2.23 -1.04
N PHE A 106 -1.19 -3.38 -0.39
CA PHE A 106 -2.43 -3.84 0.19
C PHE A 106 -2.23 -4.11 1.69
N ALA A 107 -3.18 -3.64 2.50
CA ALA A 107 -3.35 -4.08 3.88
C ALA A 107 -4.49 -5.09 3.95
N ILE A 108 -4.19 -6.31 4.40
CA ILE A 108 -5.12 -7.43 4.49
C ILE A 108 -5.49 -7.64 5.96
N LYS A 109 -6.72 -7.29 6.31
CA LYS A 109 -7.30 -7.56 7.62
C LYS A 109 -8.32 -8.70 7.49
N THR A 110 -8.11 -9.76 8.26
CA THR A 110 -9.02 -10.90 8.40
C THR A 110 -9.83 -10.78 9.69
#